data_AF-A0A2V9HVG1-F1
#
_entry.id   AF-A0A2V9HVG1-F1
#
_cell.length_a   1.000
_cell.length_b   1.000
_cell.length_c   1.000
_cell.angle_alpha   90.00
_cell.angle_beta   90.00
_cell.angle_gamma   90.00
#
_symmetry.space_group_name_H-M   'P 1'
#
loop_
_entity.id
_entity.type
_entity.pdbx_description
1 polymer ?
#
loop_
_entity_poly.entity_id
_entity_poly.type
_entity_poly.pdbx_seq_one_letter_code
_entity_poly.pdbx_strand_id
1 'polypeptide(L)'
;MPLLKAPPKQPKSATIQIRVEEEVKLRLEKYAEFINSSPAYVVTEALKLLFKKDEEFKSWLGQHTNNDNLNQIEGAPLTEIVKKA
;
A
#
# COMPACT_ATOMS: atom_id res chain seq x y z
N MET A 1 35.65 3.97 -15.39
CA MET A 1 34.63 4.96 -14.94
C MET A 1 33.49 4.17 -14.32
N PRO A 2 33.08 4.40 -13.06
CA PRO A 2 31.99 3.65 -12.47
C PRO A 2 30.65 4.19 -12.99
N LEU A 3 29.86 3.31 -13.59
CA LEU A 3 28.48 3.58 -14.01
C LEU A 3 27.63 3.75 -12.75
N LEU A 4 27.12 4.97 -12.51
CA LEU A 4 26.15 5.26 -11.45
C LEU A 4 24.95 4.32 -11.61
N LYS A 5 24.76 3.41 -10.65
CA LYS A 5 23.63 2.48 -10.63
C LYS A 5 22.33 3.30 -10.57
N ALA A 6 21.38 2.95 -11.43
CA ALA A 6 20.10 3.64 -11.49
C ALA A 6 19.42 3.64 -10.10
N PRO A 7 18.78 4.75 -9.69
CA PRO A 7 18.06 4.82 -8.43
C PRO A 7 17.01 3.70 -8.35
N PRO A 8 16.81 3.07 -7.17
CA PRO A 8 15.80 2.04 -7.01
C PRO A 8 14.43 2.60 -7.36
N LYS A 9 13.67 1.85 -8.17
CA LYS A 9 12.29 2.19 -8.57
C LYS A 9 11.49 2.53 -7.32
N GLN A 10 11.08 3.78 -7.21
CA GLN A 10 10.25 4.22 -6.10
C GLN A 10 8.95 3.40 -6.09
N PRO A 11 8.47 2.97 -4.91
CA PRO A 11 7.19 2.27 -4.81
C PRO A 11 6.09 3.14 -5.44
N LYS A 12 5.19 2.50 -6.20
CA LYS A 12 4.08 3.19 -6.87
C LYS A 12 3.13 3.76 -5.80
N SER A 13 3.32 5.01 -5.43
CA SER A 13 2.40 5.73 -4.53
C SER A 13 1.18 6.17 -5.32
N ALA A 14 -0.01 5.79 -4.85
CA ALA A 14 -1.28 6.29 -5.34
C ALA A 14 -1.85 7.31 -4.36
N THR A 15 -2.38 8.42 -4.86
CA THR A 15 -3.04 9.45 -4.03
C THR A 15 -4.55 9.22 -4.05
N ILE A 16 -5.16 9.17 -2.87
CA ILE A 16 -6.61 9.05 -2.71
C ILE A 16 -7.09 10.32 -2.00
N GLN A 17 -8.09 11.00 -2.58
CA GLN A 17 -8.75 12.15 -1.96
C GLN A 17 -10.06 11.69 -1.33
N ILE A 18 -10.17 11.77 -0.01
CA ILE A 18 -11.34 11.32 0.75
C ILE A 18 -11.83 12.49 1.61
N ARG A 19 -13.15 12.75 1.58
CA ARG A 19 -13.79 13.66 2.54
C ARG A 19 -14.15 12.85 3.78
N VAL A 20 -13.72 13.34 4.94
CA VAL A 20 -14.04 12.76 6.25
C VAL A 20 -14.70 13.82 7.13
N GLU A 21 -15.41 13.36 8.16
CA GLU A 21 -15.97 14.23 9.20
C GLU A 21 -14.86 14.97 9.96
N GLU A 22 -15.18 16.18 10.44
CA GLU A 22 -14.21 17.03 11.13
C GLU A 22 -13.66 16.38 12.41
N GLU A 23 -14.51 15.69 13.17
CA GLU A 23 -14.08 14.95 14.37
C GLU A 23 -13.06 13.85 14.02
N VAL A 24 -13.30 13.13 12.92
CA VAL A 24 -12.41 12.06 12.45
C VAL A 24 -11.06 12.64 12.02
N LYS A 25 -11.06 13.78 11.31
CA LYS A 25 -9.83 14.48 10.93
C LYS A 25 -9.02 14.88 12.16
N LEU A 26 -9.66 15.51 13.15
CA LEU A 26 -8.98 15.98 14.36
C LEU A 26 -8.36 14.82 15.15
N ARG A 27 -9.09 13.71 15.30
CA ARG A 27 -8.57 12.50 15.97
C ARG A 27 -7.43 11.87 15.18
N LEU A 28 -7.50 11.83 13.86
CA LEU A 28 -6.43 11.33 13.00
C LEU A 28 -5.15 12.14 13.17
N GLU A 29 -5.26 13.48 13.19
CA GLU A 29 -4.10 14.38 13.39
C GLU A 29 -3.46 14.16 14.77
N LYS A 30 -4.27 14.05 15.83
CA LYS A 30 -3.78 13.77 17.19
C LYS A 30 -3.16 12.39 17.33
N TYR A 31 -3.73 11.39 16.68
CA TYR A 31 -3.18 10.04 16.70
C TYR A 31 -1.85 9.97 15.95
N ALA A 32 -1.75 10.65 14.80
CA ALA A 32 -0.50 10.75 14.06
C ALA A 32 0.60 11.43 14.89
N GLU A 33 0.27 12.52 15.61
CA GLU A 33 1.16 13.18 16.57
C GLU A 33 1.61 12.23 17.69
N PHE A 34 0.67 11.48 18.30
CA PHE A 34 0.96 10.52 19.36
C PHE A 34 1.98 9.45 18.95
N ILE A 35 1.88 8.92 17.73
CA ILE A 35 2.81 7.90 17.22
C ILE A 35 4.02 8.48 16.47
N ASN A 36 4.21 9.81 16.50
CA ASN A 36 5.26 10.52 15.75
C ASN A 36 5.29 10.16 14.25
N SER A 37 4.12 10.11 13.62
CA SER A 37 3.98 9.77 12.20
C SER A 37 3.08 10.75 11.47
N SER A 38 2.82 10.49 10.18
CA SER A 38 1.94 11.31 9.35
C SER A 38 0.49 10.77 9.34
N PRO A 39 -0.52 11.64 9.17
CA PRO A 39 -1.91 11.20 8.96
C PRO A 39 -2.05 10.21 7.81
N ALA A 40 -1.31 10.41 6.71
CA ALA A 40 -1.30 9.50 5.56
C ALA A 40 -0.79 8.09 5.92
N TYR A 41 0.25 8.01 6.78
CA TYR A 41 0.77 6.73 7.26
C TYR A 41 -0.27 5.99 8.09
N VAL A 42 -0.93 6.69 9.03
CA VAL A 42 -1.99 6.11 9.87
C VAL A 42 -3.13 5.56 9.02
N VAL A 43 -3.61 6.33 8.04
CA VAL A 43 -4.67 5.89 7.12
C VAL A 43 -4.24 4.64 6.35
N THR A 44 -3.00 4.63 5.84
CA THR A 44 -2.47 3.49 5.09
C THR A 44 -2.39 2.23 5.94
N GLU A 45 -1.86 2.33 7.16
CA GLU A 45 -1.75 1.19 8.07
C GLU A 45 -3.13 0.71 8.54
N ALA A 46 -4.06 1.64 8.84
CA ALA A 46 -5.42 1.29 9.19
C ALA A 46 -6.14 0.53 8.07
N LEU A 47 -5.98 0.96 6.81
CA LEU A 47 -6.52 0.26 5.64
C LEU A 47 -5.90 -1.13 5.48
N LYS A 48 -4.58 -1.27 5.60
CA LYS A 48 -3.92 -2.59 5.55
C LYS A 48 -4.42 -3.52 6.64
N LEU A 49 -4.61 -3.02 7.86
CA LEU A 49 -5.15 -3.80 8.97
C LEU A 49 -6.60 -4.21 8.71
N LEU A 50 -7.42 -3.31 8.16
CA LEU A 50 -8.80 -3.60 7.78
C LEU A 50 -8.87 -4.71 6.73
N PHE A 51 -8.12 -4.58 5.62
CA PHE A 51 -8.10 -5.59 4.55
C PHE A 51 -7.59 -6.95 5.03
N LYS A 52 -6.66 -6.97 6.00
CA LYS A 52 -6.16 -8.21 6.60
C LYS A 52 -7.11 -8.82 7.62
N LYS A 53 -8.01 -8.06 8.22
CA LYS A 53 -8.94 -8.54 9.25
C LYS A 53 -10.28 -8.98 8.67
N ASP A 54 -10.68 -8.38 7.55
CA ASP A 54 -11.97 -8.63 6.93
C ASP A 54 -11.96 -9.90 6.07
N GLU A 55 -12.41 -11.01 6.66
CA GLU A 55 -12.49 -12.31 5.99
C GLU A 55 -13.52 -12.34 4.85
N GLU A 56 -14.58 -11.51 4.94
CA GLU A 56 -15.56 -11.35 3.88
C GLU A 56 -14.93 -10.64 2.69
N PHE A 57 -14.20 -9.55 2.94
CA PHE A 57 -13.43 -8.85 1.92
C PHE A 57 -12.39 -9.76 1.25
N LYS A 58 -11.68 -10.60 2.01
CA LYS A 58 -10.75 -11.59 1.44
C LYS A 58 -11.46 -12.62 0.58
N SER A 59 -12.60 -13.13 1.04
CA SER A 59 -13.40 -14.11 0.30
C SER A 59 -13.94 -13.52 -1.00
N TRP A 60 -14.40 -12.26 -0.95
CA TRP A 60 -14.80 -11.48 -2.12
C TRP A 60 -13.62 -11.23 -3.06
N LEU A 61 -12.47 -10.84 -2.52
CA LEU A 61 -11.25 -10.60 -3.30
C LEU A 61 -10.80 -11.88 -4.03
N GLY A 62 -10.81 -13.03 -3.36
CA GLY A 62 -10.47 -14.33 -3.95
C GLY A 62 -11.38 -14.73 -5.12
N GLN A 63 -12.66 -14.35 -5.07
CA GLN A 63 -13.61 -14.59 -6.15
C GLN A 63 -13.43 -13.61 -7.33
N HIS A 64 -13.01 -12.38 -7.06
CA HIS A 64 -12.85 -11.30 -8.05
C HIS A 64 -11.41 -11.16 -8.62
N THR A 65 -10.43 -11.88 -8.06
CA THR A 65 -9.02 -11.84 -8.51
C THR A 65 -8.79 -12.45 -9.90
N ASN A 66 -9.79 -13.12 -10.48
CA ASN A 66 -9.74 -13.57 -11.87
C ASN A 66 -9.79 -12.43 -12.91
N ASN A 67 -10.00 -11.16 -12.50
CA ASN A 67 -10.17 -10.06 -13.47
C ASN A 67 -9.17 -8.89 -13.42
N ASP A 68 -8.37 -8.63 -12.37
CA ASP A 68 -7.32 -7.61 -12.49
C ASP A 68 -6.23 -7.63 -11.39
N ASN A 69 -4.96 -7.72 -11.83
CA ASN A 69 -3.70 -7.14 -11.32
C ASN A 69 -3.35 -6.99 -9.80
N LEU A 70 -4.13 -7.46 -8.83
CA LEU A 70 -3.80 -7.25 -7.40
C LEU A 70 -2.71 -8.18 -6.85
N ASN A 71 -2.44 -9.31 -7.51
CA ASN A 71 -1.36 -10.24 -7.14
C ASN A 71 0.07 -9.70 -7.38
N GLN A 72 0.24 -8.54 -8.02
CA GLN A 72 1.57 -7.96 -8.23
C GLN A 72 2.13 -7.24 -6.99
N ILE A 73 1.31 -7.01 -5.94
CA ILE A 73 1.64 -6.11 -4.84
C ILE A 73 2.21 -6.86 -3.62
N GLU A 74 1.95 -8.16 -3.46
CA GLU A 74 2.25 -8.87 -2.20
C GLU A 74 3.26 -10.04 -2.27
N GLY A 75 3.97 -10.30 -3.38
CA GLY A 75 4.81 -11.51 -3.38
C GLY A 75 5.84 -11.76 -4.49
N ALA A 76 6.61 -10.76 -4.96
CA ALA A 76 7.75 -11.05 -5.85
C ALA A 76 9.10 -11.02 -5.10
N PRO A 77 9.66 -12.18 -4.69
CA PRO A 77 11.10 -12.27 -4.46
C PRO A 77 11.83 -12.13 -5.80
N LEU A 78 12.76 -11.18 -5.82
CA LEU A 78 13.65 -10.86 -6.93
C LEU A 78 14.62 -12.01 -7.20
N THR A 79 14.25 -12.98 -8.06
CA THR A 79 15.25 -13.84 -8.71
C THR A 79 14.85 -14.17 -10.15
N GLU A 80 15.69 -13.68 -11.06
CA GLU A 80 16.01 -14.25 -12.37
C GLU A 80 15.03 -14.01 -13.54
N ILE A 81 15.19 -12.84 -14.16
CA ILE A 81 15.05 -12.69 -15.62
C ILE A 81 16.40 -12.31 -16.22
N VAL A 82 17.23 -13.33 -16.47
CA VAL A 82 18.32 -13.34 -17.45
C VAL A 82 18.17 -14.70 -18.14
N LYS A 83 18.05 -14.89 -19.46
CA LYS A 83 18.47 -14.16 -20.66
C LYS A 83 17.50 -14.54 -21.78
N LYS A 84 17.12 -13.59 -22.64
CA LYS A 84 16.73 -13.90 -24.02
C LYS A 84 17.50 -12.97 -24.94
N ALA A 85 18.55 -13.51 -25.56
CA ALA A 85 19.13 -13.08 -26.82
C ALA A 85 19.57 -14.37 -27.53
#